data_AF-A0A2U3LNP5-F1
#
_entry.id   AF-A0A2U3LNP5-F1
#
_cell.length_a   1.000
_cell.length_b   1.000
_cell.length_c   1.000
_cell.angle_alpha   90.00
_cell.angle_beta   90.00
_cell.angle_gamma   90.00
#
_symmetry.space_group_name_H-M   'P 1'
#
loop_
_entity.id
_entity.type
_entity.pdbx_description
1 polymer ?
#
loop_
_entity_poly.entity_id
_entity_poly.type
_entity_poly.pdbx_seq_one_letter_code
_entity_poly.pdbx_strand_id
1 'polypeptide(L)'
;MDVADTALAQELTIETKAIDMVAASYEAWHQAALMREAVAVAKKKMGSEVKALEDFDKKALVLQGGEGGFGGGGGRGARQRPTFAGLNRNFGSLATTIDGQDAAPTPAMQTAYEDYCKDLATTVAGWNELIKTDLPGVNGELAKQRLAPLPGTVLAAPACK
;
A
#
# COMPACT_ATOMS: atom_id res chain seq x y z
N MET A 1 36.96 2.86 18.02
CA MET A 1 35.92 2.58 17.01
C MET A 1 35.85 3.82 16.14
N ASP A 2 36.08 3.64 14.84
CA ASP A 2 36.18 4.75 13.90
C ASP A 2 34.79 5.34 13.65
N VAL A 3 34.70 6.67 13.55
CA VAL A 3 33.43 7.39 13.34
C VAL A 3 32.89 7.07 11.95
N ALA A 4 33.77 6.83 10.98
CA ALA A 4 33.43 6.43 9.62
C ALA A 4 32.74 5.05 9.58
N ASP A 5 33.27 4.06 10.31
CA ASP A 5 32.68 2.70 10.39
C ASP A 5 31.25 2.74 10.96
N THR A 6 31.01 3.64 11.91
CA THR A 6 29.70 3.80 12.55
C THR A 6 28.70 4.47 11.60
N ALA A 7 29.15 5.46 10.82
CA ALA A 7 28.31 6.15 9.84
C ALA A 7 27.85 5.20 8.72
N LEU A 8 28.77 4.42 8.13
CA LEU A 8 28.44 3.44 7.10
C LEU A 8 27.46 2.36 7.61
N ALA A 9 27.67 1.88 8.84
CA ALA A 9 26.76 0.89 9.43
C ALA A 9 25.33 1.44 9.62
N GLN A 10 25.21 2.72 9.98
CA GLN A 10 23.91 3.39 10.13
C GLN A 10 23.23 3.60 8.77
N GLU A 11 23.99 3.99 7.75
CA GLU A 11 23.53 4.15 6.37
C GLU A 11 22.98 2.84 5.81
N LEU A 12 23.79 1.78 5.83
CA LEU A 12 23.37 0.45 5.35
C LEU A 12 22.12 -0.06 6.08
N THR A 13 22.01 0.21 7.39
CA THR A 13 20.85 -0.22 8.18
C THR A 13 19.56 0.46 7.70
N ILE A 14 19.56 1.78 7.52
CA ILE A 14 18.36 2.49 7.09
C ILE A 14 18.03 2.21 5.63
N GLU A 15 19.04 2.05 4.78
CA GLU A 15 18.87 1.74 3.36
C GLU A 15 18.20 0.37 3.18
N THR A 16 18.71 -0.65 3.87
CA THR A 16 18.12 -2.00 3.87
C THR A 16 16.66 -1.95 4.30
N LYS A 17 16.37 -1.23 5.40
CA LYS A 17 15.00 -1.04 5.88
C LYS A 17 14.11 -0.34 4.85
N ALA A 18 14.62 0.70 4.17
CA ALA A 18 13.87 1.40 3.14
C ALA A 18 13.58 0.49 1.93
N ILE A 19 14.55 -0.31 1.50
CA ILE A 19 14.41 -1.29 0.40
C ILE A 19 13.39 -2.37 0.76
N ASP A 20 13.41 -2.90 1.99
CA ASP A 20 12.40 -3.85 2.45
C ASP A 20 10.99 -3.26 2.39
N MET A 21 10.85 -1.96 2.73
CA MET A 21 9.58 -1.26 2.64
C MET A 21 9.16 -0.97 1.19
N VAL A 22 10.10 -0.78 0.25
CA VAL A 22 9.80 -0.75 -1.20
C VAL A 22 9.19 -2.09 -1.60
N ALA A 23 9.82 -3.21 -1.26
CA ALA A 23 9.30 -4.53 -1.61
C ALA A 23 7.90 -4.78 -0.99
N ALA A 24 7.74 -4.49 0.31
CA ALA A 24 6.48 -4.70 1.01
C ALA A 24 5.33 -3.84 0.43
N SER A 25 5.60 -2.58 0.12
CA SER A 25 4.59 -1.68 -0.47
C SER A 25 4.24 -2.05 -1.91
N TYR A 26 5.19 -2.57 -2.70
CA TYR A 26 4.92 -3.09 -4.03
C TYR A 26 4.04 -4.35 -3.98
N GLU A 27 4.36 -5.30 -3.10
CA GLU A 27 3.57 -6.52 -2.96
C GLU A 27 2.13 -6.20 -2.53
N ALA A 28 1.96 -5.28 -1.59
CA ALA A 28 0.64 -4.81 -1.18
C ALA A 28 -0.14 -4.16 -2.33
N TRP A 29 0.52 -3.33 -3.14
CA TRP A 29 -0.06 -2.76 -4.36
C TRP A 29 -0.47 -3.85 -5.36
N HIS A 30 0.37 -4.87 -5.54
CA HIS A 30 0.14 -5.96 -6.49
C HIS A 30 -1.05 -6.83 -6.07
N GLN A 31 -1.17 -7.18 -4.79
CA GLN A 31 -2.33 -7.88 -4.24
C GLN A 31 -3.63 -7.10 -4.46
N ALA A 32 -3.59 -5.77 -4.29
CA ALA A 32 -4.73 -4.91 -4.61
C ALA A 32 -5.06 -4.89 -6.11
N ALA A 33 -4.05 -4.90 -6.99
CA ALA A 33 -4.26 -5.00 -8.44
C ALA A 33 -4.95 -6.31 -8.83
N LEU A 34 -4.43 -7.45 -8.35
CA LEU A 34 -4.99 -8.79 -8.62
C LEU A 34 -6.44 -8.91 -8.15
N MET A 35 -6.75 -8.40 -6.96
CA MET A 35 -8.12 -8.36 -6.45
C MET A 35 -9.04 -7.59 -7.41
N ARG A 36 -8.60 -6.42 -7.89
CA ARG A 36 -9.42 -5.58 -8.76
C ARG A 36 -9.61 -6.18 -10.15
N GLU A 37 -8.62 -6.91 -10.66
CA GLU A 37 -8.79 -7.73 -11.85
C GLU A 37 -9.85 -8.82 -11.65
N ALA A 38 -9.84 -9.50 -10.51
CA ALA A 38 -10.87 -10.48 -10.16
C ALA A 38 -12.27 -9.84 -10.06
N VAL A 39 -12.38 -8.64 -9.47
CA VAL A 39 -13.61 -7.86 -9.45
C VAL A 39 -14.08 -7.53 -10.87
N ALA A 40 -13.19 -7.06 -11.74
CA ALA A 40 -13.54 -6.74 -13.13
C ALA A 40 -14.07 -7.96 -13.90
N VAL A 41 -13.50 -9.15 -13.66
CA VAL A 41 -14.00 -10.41 -14.22
C VAL A 41 -15.38 -10.76 -13.66
N ALA A 42 -15.59 -10.61 -12.35
CA ALA A 42 -16.88 -10.88 -11.71
C ALA A 42 -17.98 -9.93 -12.20
N LYS A 43 -17.68 -8.63 -12.34
CA LYS A 43 -18.63 -7.62 -12.87
C LYS A 43 -19.13 -7.97 -14.26
N LYS A 44 -18.26 -8.47 -15.14
CA LYS A 44 -18.66 -8.91 -16.50
C LYS A 44 -19.66 -10.08 -16.48
N LYS A 45 -19.68 -10.87 -15.41
CA LYS A 45 -20.59 -12.03 -15.25
C LYS A 45 -21.88 -11.68 -14.52
N MET A 46 -21.87 -10.70 -13.61
CA MET A 46 -23.01 -10.37 -12.72
C MET A 46 -24.13 -9.54 -13.36
N GLY A 47 -24.00 -9.08 -14.61
CA GLY A 47 -25.05 -8.28 -15.25
C GLY A 47 -25.38 -7.00 -14.46
N SER A 48 -26.64 -6.79 -14.08
CA SER A 48 -27.13 -5.51 -13.51
C SER A 48 -26.94 -5.35 -11.99
N GLU A 49 -26.52 -6.38 -11.25
CA GLU A 49 -26.48 -6.35 -9.77
C GLU A 49 -25.05 -6.18 -9.23
N VAL A 50 -24.39 -5.07 -9.57
CA VAL A 50 -22.93 -4.87 -9.36
C VAL A 50 -22.54 -3.89 -8.26
N LYS A 51 -23.49 -3.27 -7.54
CA LYS A 51 -23.19 -2.17 -6.61
C LYS A 51 -22.19 -2.57 -5.50
N ALA A 52 -22.38 -3.73 -4.87
CA ALA A 52 -21.47 -4.20 -3.82
C ALA A 52 -20.04 -4.42 -4.36
N LEU A 53 -19.90 -4.99 -5.56
CA LEU A 53 -18.62 -5.13 -6.25
C LEU A 53 -18.00 -3.77 -6.59
N GLU A 54 -18.81 -2.79 -7.00
CA GLU A 54 -18.34 -1.44 -7.33
C GLU A 54 -17.83 -0.68 -6.12
N ASP A 55 -18.56 -0.74 -5.01
CA ASP A 55 -18.16 -0.08 -3.78
C ASP A 55 -16.91 -0.75 -3.19
N PHE A 56 -16.79 -2.08 -3.31
CA PHE A 56 -15.58 -2.82 -2.95
C PHE A 56 -14.38 -2.45 -3.85
N ASP A 57 -14.55 -2.43 -5.18
CA ASP A 57 -13.50 -2.04 -6.14
C ASP A 57 -13.00 -0.61 -5.88
N LYS A 58 -13.91 0.33 -5.61
CA LYS A 58 -13.55 1.72 -5.27
C LYS A 58 -12.69 1.80 -4.02
N LYS A 59 -13.04 1.05 -2.96
CA LYS A 59 -12.24 1.00 -1.72
C LYS A 59 -10.86 0.40 -1.98
N ALA A 60 -10.78 -0.68 -2.74
CA ALA A 60 -9.51 -1.30 -3.15
C ALA A 60 -8.65 -0.34 -3.98
N LEU A 61 -9.26 0.37 -4.94
CA LEU A 61 -8.61 1.36 -5.81
C LEU A 61 -7.99 2.52 -5.02
N VAL A 62 -8.71 3.04 -4.02
CA VAL A 62 -8.21 4.10 -3.12
C VAL A 62 -6.97 3.64 -2.36
N LEU A 63 -6.95 2.40 -1.84
CA LEU A 63 -5.80 1.86 -1.11
C LEU A 63 -4.62 1.54 -2.02
N GLN A 64 -4.89 0.97 -3.20
CA GLN A 64 -3.89 0.68 -4.23
C GLN A 64 -3.17 1.97 -4.65
N GLY A 65 -3.91 3.08 -4.81
CA GLY A 65 -3.38 4.34 -5.32
C GLY A 65 -3.50 4.50 -6.82
N GLY A 66 -4.49 3.86 -7.44
CA GLY A 66 -4.91 4.22 -8.79
C GLY A 66 -5.77 5.48 -8.78
N GLU A 67 -5.84 6.19 -9.92
CA GLU A 67 -6.70 7.37 -10.08
C GLU A 67 -8.19 6.96 -10.13
N GLY A 68 -8.73 6.58 -8.98
CA GLY A 68 -10.16 6.41 -8.78
C GLY A 68 -10.80 7.76 -8.55
N GLY A 69 -11.61 8.23 -9.49
CA GLY A 69 -12.31 9.50 -9.41
C GLY A 69 -13.02 9.70 -8.08
N PHE A 70 -12.46 10.59 -7.26
CA PHE A 70 -13.09 11.68 -6.51
C PHE A 70 -11.95 12.37 -5.75
N GLY A 71 -11.44 13.48 -6.32
CA GLY A 71 -10.46 14.33 -5.65
C GLY A 71 -9.10 14.47 -6.32
N GLY A 72 -9.06 14.59 -7.65
CA GLY A 72 -8.04 15.42 -8.31
C GLY A 72 -8.21 16.85 -7.80
N GLY A 73 -7.60 17.16 -6.66
CA GLY A 73 -7.91 18.36 -5.89
C GLY A 73 -7.25 18.37 -4.53
N GLY A 74 -6.00 17.89 -4.45
CA GLY A 74 -5.13 18.26 -3.35
C GLY A 74 -4.82 19.75 -3.46
N GLY A 75 -5.70 20.59 -2.89
CA GLY A 75 -5.33 21.96 -2.56
C GLY A 75 -3.99 21.92 -1.82
N ARG A 76 -3.09 22.83 -2.18
CA ARG A 76 -1.73 22.98 -1.62
C ARG A 76 -1.83 23.08 -0.08
N GLY A 77 -1.84 21.95 0.65
CA GLY A 77 -1.97 21.97 2.11
C GLY A 77 -2.55 20.70 2.79
N ALA A 78 -3.33 19.85 2.11
CA ALA A 78 -3.81 18.60 2.73
C ALA A 78 -2.85 17.44 2.41
N ARG A 79 -2.30 16.77 3.44
CA ARG A 79 -1.49 15.55 3.28
C ARG A 79 -2.36 14.51 2.57
N GLN A 80 -1.97 14.15 1.35
CA GLN A 80 -2.67 13.15 0.55
C GLN A 80 -2.74 11.84 1.35
N ARG A 81 -3.91 11.17 1.33
CA ARG A 81 -4.09 9.89 2.03
C ARG A 81 -3.02 8.89 1.56
N PRO A 82 -2.38 8.13 2.47
CA PRO A 82 -1.38 7.15 2.06
C PRO A 82 -2.00 6.04 1.21
N THR A 83 -1.24 5.58 0.22
CA THR A 83 -1.60 4.52 -0.71
C THR A 83 -0.38 3.63 -0.93
N PHE A 84 -0.58 2.38 -1.32
CA PHE A 84 0.55 1.47 -1.57
C PHE A 84 1.49 2.00 -2.67
N ALA A 85 0.94 2.49 -3.79
CA ALA A 85 1.73 3.08 -4.86
C ALA A 85 2.46 4.37 -4.43
N GLY A 86 1.80 5.24 -3.64
CA GLY A 86 2.42 6.46 -3.14
C GLY A 86 3.57 6.18 -2.16
N LEU A 87 3.36 5.23 -1.25
CA LEU A 87 4.37 4.84 -0.27
C LEU A 87 5.55 4.14 -0.93
N ASN A 88 5.31 3.28 -1.93
CA ASN A 88 6.38 2.66 -2.71
C ASN A 88 7.31 3.70 -3.35
N ARG A 89 6.74 4.75 -3.96
CA ARG A 89 7.51 5.88 -4.50
C ARG A 89 8.28 6.64 -3.42
N ASN A 90 7.66 6.90 -2.27
CA ASN A 90 8.31 7.61 -1.18
C ASN A 90 9.50 6.83 -0.60
N PHE A 91 9.33 5.53 -0.34
CA PHE A 91 10.41 4.66 0.12
C PHE A 91 11.53 4.52 -0.91
N GLY A 92 11.19 4.39 -2.20
CA GLY A 92 12.19 4.34 -3.26
C GLY A 92 13.00 5.63 -3.34
N SER A 93 12.34 6.79 -3.27
CA SER A 93 13.02 8.09 -3.23
C SER A 93 13.90 8.24 -2.00
N LEU A 94 13.46 7.76 -0.84
CA LEU A 94 14.24 7.81 0.40
C LEU A 94 15.49 6.93 0.29
N ALA A 95 15.36 5.70 -0.21
CA ALA A 95 16.47 4.78 -0.44
C ALA A 95 17.52 5.40 -1.37
N THR A 96 17.11 5.93 -2.53
CA THR A 96 18.02 6.61 -3.46
C THR A 96 18.68 7.86 -2.85
N THR A 97 17.98 8.58 -1.98
CA THR A 97 18.55 9.76 -1.34
C THR A 97 19.62 9.37 -0.31
N ILE A 98 19.38 8.29 0.46
CA ILE A 98 20.34 7.78 1.45
C ILE A 98 21.60 7.30 0.73
N ASP A 99 21.46 6.45 -0.28
CA ASP A 99 22.55 5.87 -1.08
C ASP A 99 23.45 6.94 -1.74
N GLY A 100 22.92 8.14 -2.03
CA GLY A 100 23.66 9.22 -2.67
C GLY A 100 24.37 10.21 -1.74
N GLN A 101 24.32 10.06 -0.41
CA GLN A 101 24.81 11.09 0.53
C GLN A 101 26.26 10.92 0.99
N ASP A 102 26.93 9.78 0.74
CA ASP A 102 28.30 9.46 1.21
C ASP A 102 28.53 9.86 2.69
N ALA A 103 27.48 9.82 3.51
CA ALA A 103 27.44 10.37 4.87
C ALA A 103 26.30 9.75 5.67
N ALA A 104 26.39 9.84 7.00
CA ALA A 104 25.37 9.32 7.90
C ALA A 104 23.97 9.91 7.59
N PRO A 105 22.90 9.09 7.65
CA PRO A 105 21.54 9.55 7.42
C PRO A 105 21.15 10.69 8.36
N THR A 106 20.56 11.74 7.79
CA THR A 106 20.09 12.88 8.60
C THR A 106 18.91 12.49 9.50
N PRO A 107 18.69 13.18 10.63
CA PRO A 107 17.50 12.96 11.47
C PRO A 107 16.16 13.09 10.70
N ALA A 108 16.14 13.92 9.66
CA ALA A 108 14.99 14.08 8.78
C ALA A 108 14.71 12.81 7.96
N MET A 109 15.74 12.11 7.48
CA MET A 109 15.60 10.83 6.76
C MET A 109 15.07 9.72 7.66
N GLN A 110 15.57 9.66 8.91
CA GLN A 110 15.05 8.72 9.91
C GLN A 110 13.58 8.97 10.22
N THR A 111 13.22 10.24 10.42
CA THR A 111 11.82 10.66 10.64
C THR A 111 10.94 10.30 9.44
N ALA A 112 11.42 10.53 8.21
CA ALA A 112 10.69 10.18 7.00
C ALA A 112 10.44 8.67 6.89
N TYR A 113 11.45 7.83 7.17
CA TYR A 113 11.29 6.38 7.22
C TYR A 113 10.20 5.96 8.21
N GLU A 114 10.26 6.46 9.44
CA GLU A 114 9.29 6.11 10.48
C GLU A 114 7.86 6.52 10.11
N ASP A 115 7.69 7.72 9.56
CA ASP A 115 6.40 8.23 9.12
C ASP A 115 5.83 7.39 7.98
N TYR A 116 6.64 7.09 6.95
CA TYR A 116 6.20 6.25 5.84
C TYR A 116 5.86 4.83 6.29
N CYS A 117 6.59 4.28 7.26
CA CYS A 117 6.28 2.95 7.78
C CYS A 117 4.96 2.92 8.56
N LYS A 118 4.68 3.93 9.38
CA LYS A 118 3.38 4.08 10.06
C LYS A 118 2.24 4.24 9.06
N ASP A 119 2.46 5.02 8.01
CA ASP A 119 1.49 5.20 6.91
C ASP A 119 1.25 3.87 6.16
N LEU A 120 2.29 3.06 5.92
CA LEU A 120 2.16 1.73 5.33
C LEU A 120 1.39 0.77 6.24
N ALA A 121 1.69 0.76 7.54
CA ALA A 121 0.97 -0.06 8.51
C ALA A 121 -0.51 0.28 8.55
N THR A 122 -0.85 1.57 8.48
CA THR A 122 -2.24 2.05 8.42
C THR A 122 -2.92 1.63 7.11
N THR A 123 -2.22 1.71 5.98
CA THR A 123 -2.76 1.30 4.68
C THR A 123 -3.00 -0.22 4.63
N VAL A 124 -2.08 -1.01 5.17
CA VAL A 124 -2.23 -2.47 5.35
C VAL A 124 -3.41 -2.80 6.28
N ALA A 125 -3.57 -2.08 7.38
CA ALA A 125 -4.72 -2.27 8.27
C ALA A 125 -6.04 -1.98 7.55
N GLY A 126 -6.10 -0.90 6.77
CA GLY A 126 -7.29 -0.58 5.96
C GLY A 126 -7.61 -1.64 4.90
N TRP A 127 -6.59 -2.21 4.26
CA TRP A 127 -6.76 -3.35 3.35
C TRP A 127 -7.28 -4.58 4.09
N ASN A 128 -6.66 -4.93 5.21
CA ASN A 128 -7.06 -6.10 5.99
C ASN A 128 -8.47 -5.99 6.54
N GLU A 129 -8.91 -4.78 6.90
CA GLU A 129 -10.28 -4.50 7.27
C GLU A 129 -11.23 -4.74 6.10
N LEU A 130 -10.93 -4.17 4.92
CA LEU A 130 -11.70 -4.38 3.68
C LEU A 130 -11.88 -5.89 3.36
N ILE A 131 -10.83 -6.68 3.51
CA ILE A 131 -10.85 -8.14 3.28
C ILE A 131 -11.66 -8.88 4.36
N LYS A 132 -11.66 -8.42 5.61
CA LYS A 132 -12.35 -9.12 6.70
C LYS A 132 -13.83 -8.78 6.79
N THR A 133 -14.21 -7.54 6.46
CA THR A 133 -15.57 -7.04 6.69
C THR A 133 -16.40 -6.96 5.44
N ASP A 134 -15.86 -6.41 4.35
CA ASP A 134 -16.64 -6.18 3.13
C ASP A 134 -16.63 -7.40 2.18
N LEU A 135 -15.47 -8.06 2.03
CA LEU A 135 -15.32 -9.19 1.12
C LEU A 135 -16.31 -10.35 1.37
N PRO A 136 -16.62 -10.76 2.62
CA PRO A 136 -17.62 -11.79 2.87
C PRO A 136 -19.00 -11.43 2.30
N GLY A 137 -19.41 -10.15 2.40
CA GLY A 137 -20.66 -9.66 1.82
C GLY A 137 -20.67 -9.74 0.29
N VAL A 138 -19.58 -9.30 -0.35
CA VAL A 138 -19.40 -9.41 -1.82
C VAL A 138 -19.44 -10.86 -2.28
N ASN A 139 -18.75 -11.76 -1.57
CA ASN A 139 -18.76 -13.19 -1.87
C ASN A 139 -20.13 -13.84 -1.68
N GLY A 140 -20.94 -13.34 -0.73
CA GLY A 140 -22.34 -13.72 -0.58
C GLY A 140 -23.19 -13.37 -1.80
N GLU A 141 -23.03 -12.16 -2.36
CA GLU A 141 -23.74 -11.75 -3.59
C GLU A 141 -23.30 -12.56 -4.82
N LEU A 142 -22.00 -12.85 -4.93
CA LEU A 142 -21.48 -13.74 -5.99
C LEU A 142 -22.07 -15.14 -5.91
N ALA A 143 -22.21 -15.68 -4.70
CA ALA A 143 -22.77 -17.00 -4.48
C ALA A 143 -24.25 -17.09 -4.90
N LYS A 144 -25.07 -16.05 -4.66
CA LYS A 144 -26.46 -15.99 -5.14
C LYS A 144 -26.56 -16.12 -6.66
N GLN A 145 -25.56 -15.62 -7.37
CA GLN A 145 -25.42 -15.70 -8.82
C GLN A 145 -24.65 -16.95 -9.30
N ARG A 146 -24.33 -17.89 -8.39
CA ARG A 146 -23.54 -19.11 -8.66
C ARG A 146 -22.15 -18.82 -9.25
N LEU A 147 -21.56 -17.69 -8.88
CA LEU A 147 -20.21 -17.31 -9.28
C LEU A 147 -19.20 -17.70 -8.21
N ALA A 148 -17.95 -17.89 -8.64
CA ALA A 148 -16.84 -18.15 -7.73
C ALA A 148 -16.57 -16.93 -6.83
N PRO A 149 -16.14 -17.14 -5.57
CA PRO A 149 -15.77 -16.05 -4.68
C PRO A 149 -14.51 -15.33 -5.19
N LEU A 150 -14.37 -14.06 -4.82
CA LEU A 150 -13.11 -13.35 -5.00
C LEU A 150 -12.08 -13.85 -3.97
N PRO A 151 -10.80 -13.98 -4.36
CA PRO A 151 -9.73 -14.36 -3.45
C PRO A 151 -9.43 -13.22 -2.48
N GLY A 152 -9.23 -13.50 -1.18
CA GLY A 152 -8.88 -12.49 -0.18
C GLY A 152 -7.56 -12.79 0.51
N THR A 153 -6.53 -11.98 0.22
CA THR A 153 -5.22 -12.09 0.89
C THR A 153 -5.11 -11.03 1.98
N VAL A 154 -4.98 -11.46 3.23
CA VAL A 154 -4.62 -10.57 4.35
C VAL A 154 -3.12 -10.30 4.26
N LEU A 155 -2.75 -9.03 4.32
CA LEU A 155 -1.36 -8.58 4.23
C LEU A 155 -0.72 -8.57 5.61
N ALA A 156 0.55 -8.94 5.68
CA ALA A 156 1.36 -8.80 6.89
C ALA A 156 1.62 -7.31 7.18
N ALA A 157 1.56 -6.93 8.46
CA ALA A 157 1.94 -5.59 8.88
C ALA A 157 3.46 -5.39 8.69
N PRO A 158 3.91 -4.21 8.23
CA PRO A 158 5.33 -3.93 8.08
C PRO A 158 6.03 -3.86 9.46
N ALA A 159 7.29 -4.27 9.50
CA ALA A 159 8.13 -4.14 10.68
C ALA A 159 8.75 -2.73 10.75
N CYS A 160 8.10 -1.82 11.49
CA CYS A 160 8.53 -0.41 11.58
C CYS A 160 9.64 -0.12 12.62
N LYS A 161 10.35 -1.13 13.09
CA LYS A 161 11.39 -0.98 14.12
C LYS A 161 12.73 -1.47 13.59
#